data_AF-A0A6P1XXP2-F1
#
_entry.id   AF-A0A6P1XXP2-F1
#
_cell.length_a   1.000
_cell.length_b   1.000
_cell.length_c   1.000
_cell.angle_alpha   90.00
_cell.angle_beta   90.00
_cell.angle_gamma   90.00
#
_symmetry.space_group_name_H-M   'P 1'
#
loop_
_entity.id
_entity.type
_entity.pdbx_description
1 polymer ?
#
loop_
_entity_poly.entity_id
_entity_poly.type
_entity_poly.pdbx_seq_one_letter_code
_entity_poly.pdbx_strand_id
1 'polypeptide(L)'
;MNELIKKYIELLFSEGNKNKRDIIINLGLLIEKNTDKENPTDYVQLLPSDLLVVNLSEEEKNYILDELIYFLSKGRNYYDSVIWAIGKSYDEKFIEKALETVIHEKLYVYKDVLQQINFVVDIIKSEKIDELLSTINLMLKFG
;
A
#
# COMPACT_ATOMS: atom_id res chain seq x y z
N MET A 1 -20.15 -0.44 -2.15
CA MET A 1 -19.06 0.52 -2.43
C MET A 1 -19.43 1.88 -1.86
N ASN A 2 -18.87 2.19 -0.69
CA ASN A 2 -19.01 3.44 0.03
C ASN A 2 -18.59 4.64 -0.84
N GLU A 3 -19.45 5.67 -0.92
CA GLU A 3 -19.23 6.85 -1.78
C GLU A 3 -18.00 7.66 -1.37
N LEU A 4 -17.62 7.65 -0.08
CA LEU A 4 -16.41 8.31 0.39
C LEU A 4 -15.16 7.60 -0.14
N ILE A 5 -15.14 6.27 -0.17
CA ILE A 5 -14.03 5.49 -0.75
C ILE A 5 -13.89 5.81 -2.23
N LYS A 6 -15.00 5.78 -2.99
CA LYS A 6 -14.99 6.14 -4.42
C LYS A 6 -14.39 7.52 -4.64
N LYS A 7 -14.81 8.51 -3.86
CA LYS A 7 -14.30 9.87 -3.92
C LYS A 7 -12.79 9.93 -3.66
N TYR A 8 -12.27 9.20 -2.67
CA TYR A 8 -10.83 9.15 -2.40
C TYR A 8 -10.06 8.53 -3.57
N ILE A 9 -10.56 7.44 -4.16
CA ILE A 9 -9.96 6.82 -5.35
C ILE A 9 -10.01 7.76 -6.56
N GLU A 10 -11.14 8.41 -6.84
CA GLU A 10 -11.24 9.40 -7.92
C GLU A 10 -10.24 10.56 -7.74
N LEU A 11 -10.11 11.07 -6.51
CA LEU A 11 -9.13 12.11 -6.19
C LEU A 11 -7.69 11.62 -6.35
N LEU A 12 -7.40 10.37 -6.04
CA LEU A 12 -6.07 9.76 -6.24
C LEU A 12 -5.67 9.79 -7.72
N PHE A 13 -6.60 9.42 -8.61
CA PHE A 13 -6.35 9.38 -10.06
C PHE A 13 -6.49 10.74 -10.76
N SER A 14 -7.16 11.71 -10.14
CA SER A 14 -7.33 13.06 -10.67
C SER A 14 -6.00 13.72 -11.05
N GLU A 15 -5.96 14.32 -12.25
CA GLU A 15 -4.82 15.08 -12.74
C GLU A 15 -4.68 16.41 -11.98
N GLY A 16 -3.45 16.81 -11.67
CA GLY A 16 -3.19 18.07 -10.96
C GLY A 16 -3.47 18.05 -9.45
N ASN A 17 -4.06 16.98 -8.90
CA ASN A 17 -4.22 16.86 -7.45
C ASN A 17 -2.85 16.76 -6.75
N LYS A 18 -2.59 17.69 -5.83
CA LYS A 18 -1.33 17.79 -5.06
C LYS A 18 -1.35 16.97 -3.76
N ASN A 19 -2.52 16.53 -3.31
CA ASN A 19 -2.71 15.85 -2.02
C ASN A 19 -2.70 14.32 -2.17
N LYS A 20 -2.09 13.78 -3.24
CA LYS A 20 -2.10 12.33 -3.52
C LYS A 20 -1.47 11.52 -2.39
N ARG A 21 -0.36 12.00 -1.82
CA ARG A 21 0.29 11.34 -0.67
C ARG A 21 -0.67 11.22 0.51
N ASP A 22 -1.37 12.29 0.89
CA ASP A 22 -2.32 12.27 2.00
C ASP A 22 -3.48 11.30 1.74
N ILE A 23 -3.98 11.25 0.50
CA ILE A 23 -5.01 10.30 0.09
C ILE A 23 -4.51 8.86 0.25
N ILE A 24 -3.30 8.55 -0.21
CA ILE A 24 -2.71 7.22 -0.08
C ILE A 24 -2.53 6.85 1.40
N ILE A 25 -2.04 7.77 2.22
CA ILE A 25 -1.88 7.56 3.67
C ILE A 25 -3.24 7.25 4.30
N ASN A 26 -4.25 8.05 4.01
CA ASN A 26 -5.60 7.86 4.56
C ASN A 26 -6.22 6.53 4.14
N LEU A 27 -6.00 6.08 2.89
CA LEU A 27 -6.42 4.76 2.43
C LEU A 27 -5.66 3.64 3.18
N GLY A 28 -4.35 3.78 3.36
CA GLY A 28 -3.53 2.82 4.11
C GLY A 28 -3.97 2.69 5.57
N LEU A 29 -4.26 3.80 6.23
CA LEU A 29 -4.77 3.79 7.60
C LEU A 29 -6.20 3.21 7.68
N LEU A 30 -7.03 3.41 6.65
CA LEU A 30 -8.37 2.83 6.60
C LEU A 30 -8.30 1.31 6.41
N ILE A 31 -7.36 0.82 5.59
CA ILE A 31 -7.05 -0.62 5.47
C ILE A 31 -6.59 -1.15 6.84
N GLU A 32 -5.67 -0.44 7.49
CA GLU A 32 -5.12 -0.79 8.81
C GLU A 32 -6.21 -0.92 9.88
N LYS A 33 -7.17 0.00 9.90
CA LYS A 33 -8.32 -0.04 10.82
C LYS A 33 -9.22 -1.26 10.61
N ASN A 34 -9.24 -1.80 9.39
CA ASN A 34 -10.14 -2.88 8.97
C ASN A 34 -9.37 -4.18 8.66
N THR A 35 -8.21 -4.38 9.28
CA THR A 35 -7.50 -5.67 9.26
C THR A 35 -7.70 -6.40 10.58
N ASP A 36 -7.91 -7.72 10.50
CA ASP A 36 -8.07 -8.59 11.68
C ASP A 36 -6.72 -9.05 12.27
N LYS A 37 -5.60 -8.66 11.65
CA LYS A 37 -4.25 -9.04 12.06
C LYS A 37 -3.81 -8.18 13.24
N GLU A 38 -3.15 -8.81 14.23
CA GLU A 38 -2.47 -8.07 15.30
C GLU A 38 -1.48 -7.11 14.68
N ASN A 39 -1.79 -5.83 14.80
CA ASN A 39 -0.99 -4.78 14.24
C ASN A 39 -0.11 -4.19 15.34
N PRO A 40 1.22 -4.26 15.20
CA PRO A 40 2.16 -3.68 16.16
C PRO A 40 2.13 -2.15 16.19
N THR A 41 1.38 -1.50 15.29
CA THR A 41 1.24 -0.05 15.18
C THR A 41 -0.23 0.37 15.32
N ASP A 42 -0.50 1.47 16.03
CA ASP A 42 -1.84 2.07 16.17
C ASP A 42 -1.89 3.46 15.52
N TYR A 43 -1.73 3.50 14.19
CA TYR A 43 -1.85 4.76 13.45
C TYR A 43 -3.30 5.14 13.13
N VAL A 44 -4.28 4.31 13.51
CA VAL A 44 -5.71 4.56 13.26
C VAL A 44 -6.16 5.89 13.88
N GLN A 45 -5.48 6.36 14.94
CA GLN A 45 -5.74 7.67 15.55
C GLN A 45 -5.46 8.86 14.62
N LEU A 46 -4.71 8.67 13.54
CA LEU A 46 -4.42 9.67 12.52
C LEU A 46 -5.49 9.73 11.42
N LEU A 47 -6.50 8.84 11.44
CA LEU A 47 -7.58 8.89 10.45
C LEU A 47 -8.34 10.21 10.53
N PRO A 48 -8.64 10.83 9.38
CA PRO A 48 -9.67 11.85 9.30
C PRO A 48 -11.00 11.37 9.90
N SER A 49 -11.70 12.26 10.60
CA SER A 49 -12.94 11.93 11.33
C SER A 49 -14.05 11.37 10.43
N ASP A 50 -14.10 11.80 9.17
CA ASP A 50 -15.03 11.31 8.15
C ASP A 50 -14.74 9.86 7.73
N LEU A 51 -13.47 9.45 7.74
CA LEU A 51 -13.07 8.06 7.49
C LEU A 51 -13.17 7.19 8.74
N LEU A 52 -13.08 7.77 9.94
CA LEU A 52 -13.07 6.98 11.19
C LEU A 52 -14.36 6.17 11.36
N VAL A 53 -15.49 6.71 10.90
CA VAL A 53 -16.80 6.05 10.94
C VAL A 53 -16.99 5.00 9.83
N VAL A 54 -16.05 4.89 8.88
CA VAL A 54 -16.12 3.93 7.77
C VAL A 54 -15.57 2.58 8.24
N ASN A 55 -16.39 1.55 8.09
CA ASN A 55 -15.97 0.16 8.20
C ASN A 55 -16.02 -0.46 6.80
N LEU A 56 -14.93 -1.10 6.39
CA LEU A 56 -14.80 -1.72 5.08
C LEU A 56 -15.38 -3.12 5.10
N SER A 57 -16.13 -3.49 4.07
CA SER A 57 -16.29 -4.91 3.74
C SER A 57 -15.00 -5.46 3.11
N GLU A 58 -14.84 -6.77 3.10
CA GLU A 58 -13.72 -7.42 2.39
C GLU A 58 -13.68 -7.03 0.90
N GLU A 59 -14.84 -6.87 0.25
CA GLU A 59 -14.93 -6.42 -1.14
C GLU A 59 -14.39 -4.99 -1.31
N GLU A 60 -14.73 -4.09 -0.39
CA GLU A 60 -14.26 -2.70 -0.44
C GLU A 60 -12.78 -2.57 -0.12
N LYS A 61 -12.27 -3.38 0.83
CA LYS A 61 -10.84 -3.48 1.13
C LYS A 61 -10.06 -3.96 -0.09
N ASN A 62 -10.51 -5.05 -0.72
CA ASN A 62 -9.88 -5.60 -1.92
C ASN A 62 -9.92 -4.61 -3.08
N TYR A 63 -11.03 -3.89 -3.25
CA TYR A 63 -11.14 -2.83 -4.24
C TYR A 63 -10.09 -1.74 -4.04
N ILE A 64 -9.94 -1.21 -2.82
CA ILE A 64 -8.91 -0.20 -2.53
C ILE A 64 -7.51 -0.72 -2.86
N LEU A 65 -7.21 -1.98 -2.47
CA LEU A 65 -5.90 -2.58 -2.71
C LEU A 65 -5.61 -2.78 -4.21
N ASP A 66 -6.59 -3.24 -4.99
CA ASP A 66 -6.44 -3.37 -6.44
C ASP A 66 -6.24 -2.00 -7.13
N GLU A 67 -6.96 -0.96 -6.68
CA GLU A 67 -6.76 0.42 -7.19
C GLU A 67 -5.39 0.98 -6.82
N LEU A 68 -4.87 0.70 -5.62
CA LEU A 68 -3.51 1.08 -5.22
C LEU A 68 -2.44 0.36 -6.05
N ILE A 69 -2.61 -0.95 -6.34
CA ILE A 69 -1.72 -1.68 -7.25
C ILE A 69 -1.79 -1.10 -8.65
N TYR A 70 -2.99 -0.81 -9.15
CA TYR A 70 -3.16 -0.17 -10.44
C TYR A 70 -2.46 1.20 -10.49
N PHE A 71 -2.58 2.00 -9.43
CA PHE A 71 -1.87 3.27 -9.32
C PHE A 71 -0.34 3.09 -9.34
N LEU A 72 0.18 2.10 -8.59
CA LEU A 72 1.60 1.72 -8.56
C LEU A 72 2.12 1.33 -9.95
N SER A 73 1.32 0.57 -10.71
CA SER A 73 1.67 0.11 -12.06
C SER A 73 1.84 1.23 -13.10
N LYS A 74 1.45 2.46 -12.77
CA LYS A 74 1.62 3.63 -13.65
C LYS A 74 2.97 4.31 -13.52
N GLY A 75 3.91 3.73 -12.77
CA GLY A 75 5.31 4.19 -12.75
C GLY A 75 5.54 5.57 -12.11
N ARG A 76 4.67 6.00 -11.18
CA ARG A 76 4.61 7.40 -10.72
C ARG A 76 5.34 7.65 -9.39
N ASN A 77 5.50 8.95 -9.10
CA ASN A 77 5.74 9.49 -7.76
C ASN A 77 4.80 8.84 -6.72
N TYR A 78 5.22 8.83 -5.45
CA TYR A 78 4.47 8.30 -4.30
C TYR A 78 4.43 6.76 -4.15
N TYR A 79 5.22 6.02 -4.92
CA TYR A 79 5.29 4.55 -4.83
C TYR A 79 5.62 4.06 -3.41
N ASP A 80 6.43 4.82 -2.66
CA ASP A 80 6.76 4.60 -1.25
C ASP A 80 5.50 4.54 -0.39
N SER A 81 4.64 5.55 -0.54
CA SER A 81 3.39 5.66 0.20
C SER A 81 2.40 4.57 -0.20
N VAL A 82 2.39 4.18 -1.48
CA VAL A 82 1.49 3.14 -2.00
C VAL A 82 1.87 1.76 -1.47
N ILE A 83 3.16 1.42 -1.49
CA ILE A 83 3.67 0.16 -0.93
C ILE A 83 3.35 0.10 0.57
N TRP A 84 3.57 1.20 1.29
CA TRP A 84 3.21 1.30 2.70
C TRP A 84 1.72 1.03 2.92
N ALA A 85 0.85 1.69 2.16
CA ALA A 85 -0.60 1.53 2.29
C ALA A 85 -1.07 0.10 1.99
N ILE A 86 -0.52 -0.55 0.95
CA ILE A 86 -0.81 -1.96 0.65
C ILE A 86 -0.30 -2.87 1.78
N GLY A 87 0.89 -2.60 2.30
CA GLY A 87 1.50 -3.36 3.41
C GLY A 87 0.64 -3.40 4.67
N LYS A 88 -0.17 -2.36 4.92
CA LYS A 88 -1.12 -2.32 6.04
C LYS A 88 -2.25 -3.35 5.97
N SER A 89 -2.46 -3.99 4.82
CA SER A 89 -3.39 -5.11 4.71
C SER A 89 -2.90 -6.37 5.42
N TYR A 90 -1.58 -6.56 5.51
CA TYR A 90 -0.95 -7.84 5.86
C TYR A 90 -1.46 -9.03 5.02
N ASP A 91 -1.98 -8.75 3.82
CA ASP A 91 -2.45 -9.75 2.88
C ASP A 91 -1.31 -10.11 1.93
N GLU A 92 -0.82 -11.33 2.08
CA GLU A 92 0.28 -11.89 1.30
C GLU A 92 0.08 -11.71 -0.21
N LYS A 93 -1.13 -11.97 -0.72
CA LYS A 93 -1.42 -11.91 -2.15
C LYS A 93 -1.28 -10.48 -2.69
N PHE A 94 -1.73 -9.48 -1.95
CA PHE A 94 -1.64 -8.09 -2.41
C PHE A 94 -0.23 -7.54 -2.29
N ILE A 95 0.51 -7.98 -1.27
CA ILE A 95 1.90 -7.57 -1.07
C ILE A 95 2.80 -8.19 -2.13
N GLU A 96 2.63 -9.47 -2.46
CA GLU A 96 3.29 -10.10 -3.59
C GLU A 96 3.07 -9.32 -4.88
N LYS A 97 1.80 -9.03 -5.23
CA LYS A 97 1.47 -8.24 -6.43
C LYS A 97 2.14 -6.87 -6.42
N ALA A 98 2.22 -6.19 -5.27
CA ALA A 98 2.86 -4.90 -5.16
C ALA A 98 4.37 -5.00 -5.44
N LEU A 99 5.05 -6.01 -4.88
CA LEU A 99 6.49 -6.24 -5.12
C LEU A 99 6.78 -6.67 -6.55
N GLU A 100 5.94 -7.55 -7.13
CA GLU A 100 6.00 -7.91 -8.55
C GLU A 100 5.86 -6.65 -9.43
N THR A 101 4.94 -5.74 -9.08
CA THR A 101 4.76 -4.46 -9.79
C THR A 101 6.00 -3.56 -9.67
N VAL A 102 6.62 -3.48 -8.49
CA VAL A 102 7.88 -2.73 -8.27
C VAL A 102 8.98 -3.24 -9.19
N ILE A 103 9.14 -4.56 -9.30
CA ILE A 103 10.14 -5.21 -10.16
C ILE A 103 9.82 -4.94 -11.63
N HIS A 104 8.57 -5.18 -12.05
CA HIS A 104 8.14 -5.02 -13.44
C HIS A 104 8.29 -3.59 -13.95
N GLU A 105 7.82 -2.61 -13.17
CA GLU A 105 7.91 -1.18 -13.51
C GLU A 105 9.30 -0.59 -13.22
N LYS A 106 10.24 -1.38 -12.70
CA LYS A 106 11.61 -0.98 -12.35
C LYS A 106 11.64 0.26 -11.46
N LEU A 107 10.76 0.30 -10.46
CA LEU A 107 10.67 1.44 -9.55
C LEU A 107 11.93 1.51 -8.69
N TYR A 108 12.54 2.70 -8.62
CA TYR A 108 13.67 2.93 -7.72
C TYR A 108 13.18 2.88 -6.29
N VAL A 109 13.64 1.94 -5.45
CA VAL A 109 13.19 1.77 -4.06
C VAL A 109 14.19 2.41 -3.09
N TYR A 110 13.78 3.47 -2.38
CA TYR A 110 14.62 4.07 -1.33
C TYR A 110 14.79 3.10 -0.14
N LYS A 111 15.92 3.24 0.56
CA LYS A 111 16.26 2.43 1.74
C LYS A 111 15.15 2.41 2.80
N ASP A 112 14.48 3.54 3.01
CA ASP A 112 13.42 3.67 4.01
C ASP A 112 12.16 2.88 3.61
N VAL A 113 11.85 2.82 2.32
CA VAL A 113 10.76 1.99 1.77
C VAL A 113 11.10 0.52 1.92
N LEU A 114 12.35 0.15 1.64
CA LEU A 114 12.83 -1.22 1.80
C LEU A 114 12.73 -1.67 3.27
N GLN A 115 13.05 -0.80 4.23
CA GLN A 115 12.86 -1.10 5.66
C GLN A 115 11.40 -1.37 6.02
N GLN A 116 10.47 -0.61 5.46
CA GLN A 116 9.04 -0.82 5.68
C GLN A 116 8.56 -2.13 5.06
N ILE A 117 9.03 -2.48 3.86
CA ILE A 117 8.71 -3.76 3.25
C ILE A 117 9.24 -4.89 4.13
N ASN A 118 10.51 -4.86 4.54
CA ASN A 118 11.10 -5.89 5.41
C ASN A 118 10.28 -6.13 6.69
N PHE A 119 9.76 -5.07 7.32
CA PHE A 119 8.89 -5.21 8.48
C PHE A 119 7.60 -5.98 8.19
N VAL A 120 6.97 -5.70 7.05
CA VAL A 120 5.75 -6.40 6.62
C VAL A 120 6.07 -7.87 6.31
N VAL A 121 7.23 -8.15 5.73
CA VAL A 121 7.69 -9.52 5.43
C VAL A 121 7.91 -10.33 6.69
N ASP A 122 8.56 -9.76 7.71
CA ASP A 122 8.78 -10.41 9.01
C ASP A 122 7.46 -10.85 9.67
N ILE A 123 6.37 -10.13 9.41
CA ILE A 123 5.02 -10.43 9.92
C ILE A 123 4.35 -11.53 9.08
N ILE A 124 4.47 -11.50 7.76
CA ILE A 124 3.79 -12.44 6.85
C ILE A 124 4.49 -13.79 6.78
N LYS A 125 5.83 -13.80 6.81
CA LYS A 125 6.67 -15.01 6.73
C LYS A 125 6.40 -15.87 5.49
N SER A 126 6.45 -15.23 4.32
CA SER A 126 6.26 -15.90 3.02
C SER A 126 7.58 -15.99 2.25
N GLU A 127 7.97 -17.21 1.88
CA GLU A 127 9.19 -17.48 1.10
C GLU A 127 9.16 -16.76 -0.25
N LYS A 128 8.00 -16.68 -0.89
CA LYS A 128 7.86 -15.98 -2.18
C LYS A 128 8.10 -14.48 -2.03
N ILE A 129 7.62 -13.88 -0.95
CA ILE A 129 7.87 -12.47 -0.64
C ILE A 129 9.38 -12.24 -0.37
N ASP A 130 10.07 -13.16 0.31
CA ASP A 130 11.51 -13.08 0.55
C ASP A 130 12.32 -13.11 -0.76
N GLU A 131 11.92 -13.94 -1.72
CA GLU A 131 12.52 -14.02 -3.05
C GLU A 131 12.34 -12.72 -3.86
N LEU A 132 11.13 -12.15 -3.83
CA LEU A 132 10.82 -10.88 -4.49
C LEU A 132 11.64 -9.73 -3.89
N LEU A 133 11.76 -9.68 -2.56
CA LEU A 133 12.61 -8.71 -1.87
C LEU A 133 14.10 -8.86 -2.23
N SER A 134 14.58 -10.09 -2.30
CA SER A 134 15.96 -10.37 -2.72
C SER A 134 16.23 -9.84 -4.12
N THR A 135 15.25 -9.98 -5.03
CA THR A 135 15.30 -9.43 -6.39
C THR A 135 15.37 -7.90 -6.38
N ILE A 136 14.51 -7.22 -5.60
CA ILE A 136 14.53 -5.76 -5.45
C ILE A 136 15.88 -5.29 -4.89
N ASN A 137 16.44 -5.97 -3.90
CA ASN A 137 17.75 -5.67 -3.32
C ASN A 137 18.89 -5.78 -4.35
N LEU A 138 18.82 -6.75 -5.27
CA LEU A 138 19.78 -6.86 -6.36
C LEU A 138 19.64 -5.71 -7.35
N MET A 139 18.41 -5.33 -7.72
CA MET A 139 18.16 -4.18 -8.59
C MET A 139 18.77 -2.89 -8.03
N LEU A 140 18.72 -2.69 -6.71
CA LEU A 140 19.31 -1.51 -6.04
C LEU A 140 20.84 -1.51 -6.01
N LYS A 141 21.48 -2.69 -6.00
CA LYS A 141 22.96 -2.80 -5.99
C LYS A 141 23.59 -2.52 -7.36
N PHE A 142 22.83 -2.70 -8.43
CA PHE A 142 23.33 -2.64 -9.81
C PHE A 142 22.64 -1.58 -10.68
N GLY A 143 21.72 -0.81 -10.10
CA GLY A 143 20.95 0.26 -10.77
C GLY A 143 21.51 1.67 -10.55
#